data_AF-A0A914EQZ6-F1
#
_entry.id   AF-A0A914EQZ6-F1
#
_cell.length_a   1.000
_cell.length_b   1.000
_cell.length_c   1.000
_cell.angle_alpha   90.00
_cell.angle_beta   90.00
_cell.angle_gamma   90.00
#
_symmetry.space_group_name_H-M   'P 1'
#
loop_
_entity.id
_entity.type
_entity.pdbx_description
1 polymer ?
#
loop_
_entity_poly.entity_id
_entity_poly.type
_entity_poly.pdbx_seq_one_letter_code
_entity_poly.pdbx_strand_id
1 'polypeptide(L)'
;EWVYNKKTHRLSHSMGQMCLVIETIGRLSNRQCSKDTEGWTMSQENGLIRFGDKCLAVIPKSKVNLQAEQNSIQGMPCDATDERQKWEIKKAS
;
A
#
# COMPACT_ATOMS: atom_id res chain seq x y z
N GLU A 1 6.46 -3.76 11.24
CA GLU A 1 5.69 -4.87 10.67
C GLU A 1 4.22 -4.51 10.65
N TRP A 2 3.51 -4.88 9.58
CA TRP A 2 2.08 -4.62 9.39
C TRP A 2 1.33 -5.94 9.30
N VAL A 3 0.20 -6.05 9.99
CA VAL A 3 -0.64 -7.25 10.01
C VAL A 3 -1.92 -6.97 9.23
N TYR A 4 -2.22 -7.82 8.25
CA TYR A 4 -3.47 -7.73 7.49
C TYR A 4 -4.59 -8.48 8.21
N ASN A 5 -5.61 -7.74 8.64
CA ASN A 5 -6.83 -8.30 9.19
C ASN A 5 -7.85 -8.53 8.07
N LYS A 6 -8.10 -9.80 7.72
CA LYS A 6 -9.06 -10.20 6.68
C LYS A 6 -10.51 -9.84 6.98
N LYS A 7 -10.91 -9.68 8.24
CA LYS A 7 -12.28 -9.32 8.60
C LYS A 7 -12.55 -7.83 8.38
N THR A 8 -11.55 -7.00 8.70
CA THR A 8 -11.69 -5.54 8.60
C THR A 8 -11.03 -4.96 7.36
N HIS A 9 -10.35 -5.79 6.57
CA HIS A 9 -9.54 -5.37 5.42
C HIS A 9 -8.53 -4.28 5.77
N ARG A 10 -7.91 -4.34 6.95
CA ARG A 10 -6.98 -3.30 7.43
C ARG A 10 -5.57 -3.85 7.59
N LEU A 11 -4.59 -3.04 7.22
CA LEU A 11 -3.20 -3.24 7.60
C LEU A 11 -2.94 -2.42 8.86
N SER A 12 -2.72 -3.06 10.01
CA SER A 12 -2.44 -2.37 11.27
C SER A 12 -1.09 -2.76 11.84
N HIS A 13 -0.53 -1.91 12.69
CA HIS A 13 0.55 -2.34 13.57
C HIS A 13 0.08 -3.52 14.44
N SER A 14 1.00 -4.34 14.95
CA SER A 14 0.69 -5.50 15.81
C SER A 14 -0.12 -5.12 17.07
N MET A 15 0.05 -3.89 17.58
CA MET A 15 -0.73 -3.34 18.70
C MET A 15 -2.09 -2.73 18.30
N GLY A 16 -2.50 -2.84 17.03
CA GLY A 16 -3.88 -2.65 16.56
C GLY A 16 -4.45 -1.23 16.50
N GLN A 17 -3.77 -0.20 17.04
CA GLN A 17 -4.33 1.16 17.10
C GLN A 17 -4.14 1.99 15.83
N MET A 18 -3.07 1.74 15.10
CA MET A 18 -2.67 2.51 13.91
C MET A 18 -2.76 1.63 12.66
N CYS A 19 -3.42 2.16 11.63
CA CYS A 19 -3.62 1.55 10.33
C CYS A 19 -2.82 2.29 9.26
N LEU A 20 -2.25 1.51 8.33
CA LEU A 20 -1.61 2.02 7.14
C LEU A 20 -2.71 2.46 6.17
N VAL A 21 -2.59 3.65 5.60
CA VAL A 21 -3.55 4.20 4.64
C VAL A 21 -2.81 4.91 3.50
N ILE A 22 -3.48 5.08 2.37
CA ILE A 22 -3.01 5.93 1.27
C ILE A 22 -3.72 7.29 1.39
N GLU A 23 -2.95 8.36 1.57
CA GLU A 23 -3.49 9.73 1.56
C GLU A 23 -3.92 10.14 0.15
N THR A 24 -4.70 11.22 0.03
CA THR A 24 -5.17 11.73 -1.26
C THR A 24 -4.03 11.98 -2.26
N ILE A 25 -2.87 12.41 -1.77
CA ILE A 25 -1.67 12.67 -2.58
C ILE A 25 -0.86 11.41 -2.94
N GLY A 26 -1.36 10.21 -2.60
CA GLY A 26 -0.65 8.95 -2.84
C GLY A 26 0.40 8.59 -1.78
N ARG A 27 0.61 9.42 -0.77
CA ARG A 27 1.57 9.14 0.30
C ARG A 27 1.01 8.10 1.27
N LEU A 28 1.85 7.12 1.65
CA LEU A 28 1.52 6.20 2.74
C LEU A 28 1.64 6.91 4.09
N SER A 29 0.64 6.72 4.95
CA SER A 29 0.66 7.29 6.30
C SER A 29 0.03 6.34 7.31
N ASN A 30 0.25 6.63 8.58
CA ASN A 30 -0.36 5.91 9.69
C ASN A 30 -1.47 6.77 10.27
N ARG A 31 -2.68 6.21 10.37
CA ARG A 31 -3.82 6.89 11.00
C ARG A 31 -4.50 5.96 12.00
N GLN A 32 -5.24 6.54 12.92
CA GLN A 32 -6.03 5.76 13.86
C GLN A 32 -7.07 4.93 13.10
N CYS A 33 -7.10 3.61 13.32
CA CYS A 33 -7.94 2.71 12.54
C CYS A 33 -9.44 3.05 12.60
N SER A 34 -9.92 3.66 13.68
CA SER A 34 -11.33 4.07 13.82
C SER A 34 -11.74 5.22 12.90
N LYS A 35 -10.78 5.98 12.36
CA LYS A 35 -11.03 7.14 11.49
C LYS A 35 -11.05 6.78 10.01
N ASP A 36 -10.76 5.53 9.67
CA ASP A 36 -10.64 5.08 8.31
C ASP A 36 -11.84 4.26 7.87
N THR A 37 -12.47 4.67 6.78
CA THR A 37 -13.62 4.01 6.16
C THR A 37 -13.21 3.11 5.01
N GLU A 38 -11.99 3.25 4.50
CA GLU A 38 -11.49 2.45 3.39
C GLU A 38 -10.72 1.22 3.89
N GLY A 39 -10.59 0.25 3.00
CA GLY A 39 -9.94 -1.03 3.29
C GLY A 39 -8.97 -1.41 2.18
N TRP A 40 -7.97 -2.19 2.57
CA TRP A 40 -7.01 -2.81 1.68
C TRP A 40 -7.63 -4.01 0.98
N THR A 41 -7.59 -4.01 -0.34
CA THR A 41 -7.95 -5.15 -1.18
C THR A 41 -6.70 -5.71 -1.83
N MET A 42 -6.51 -7.01 -1.72
CA MET A 42 -5.33 -7.71 -2.22
C MET A 42 -5.80 -8.74 -3.25
N SER A 43 -5.46 -8.55 -4.51
CA SER A 43 -5.81 -9.48 -5.58
C SER A 43 -4.57 -10.22 -6.06
N GLN A 44 -4.51 -11.53 -5.79
CA GLN A 44 -3.44 -12.38 -6.32
C GLN A 44 -3.54 -12.57 -7.83
N GLU A 45 -4.74 -12.52 -8.40
CA GLU A 45 -4.97 -12.76 -9.83
C GLU A 45 -4.29 -11.70 -10.70
N ASN A 46 -4.38 -10.42 -10.30
CA ASN A 46 -3.81 -9.32 -11.06
C ASN A 46 -2.60 -8.67 -10.38
N GLY A 47 -2.19 -9.20 -9.22
CA GLY A 47 -1.06 -8.71 -8.43
C GLY A 47 -1.27 -7.31 -7.81
N LEU A 48 -2.49 -6.77 -7.82
CA LEU A 48 -2.74 -5.41 -7.33
C LEU A 48 -3.07 -5.41 -5.84
N ILE A 49 -2.49 -4.44 -5.12
CA ILE A 49 -2.89 -4.10 -3.76
C ILE A 49 -3.53 -2.72 -3.78
N ARG A 50 -4.80 -2.64 -3.42
CA ARG A 50 -5.67 -1.45 -3.56
C ARG A 50 -6.06 -0.88 -2.20
N PHE A 51 -6.20 0.43 -2.15
CA PHE A 51 -6.82 1.17 -1.07
C PHE A 51 -7.68 2.27 -1.71
N GLY A 52 -9.00 2.09 -1.66
CA GLY A 52 -9.95 2.93 -2.40
C GLY A 52 -9.72 2.88 -3.92
N ASP A 53 -9.51 4.07 -4.49
CA ASP A 53 -9.25 4.29 -5.91
C ASP A 53 -7.77 4.15 -6.32
N LYS A 54 -6.88 3.91 -5.35
CA LYS A 54 -5.42 3.84 -5.56
C LYS A 54 -4.89 2.41 -5.43
N CYS A 55 -3.83 2.14 -6.18
CA CYS A 55 -3.03 0.94 -6.14
C CYS A 55 -1.64 1.26 -5.61
N LEU A 56 -1.08 0.37 -4.80
CA LEU A 56 0.31 0.44 -4.36
C LEU A 56 1.25 0.24 -5.54
N ALA A 57 2.24 1.12 -5.65
CA ALA A 57 3.27 1.08 -6.67
C ALA A 57 4.66 1.28 -6.05
N VAL A 58 5.66 0.59 -6.60
CA VAL A 58 7.07 0.91 -6.33
C VAL A 58 7.51 2.03 -7.28
N ILE A 59 7.86 3.17 -6.73
CA ILE A 59 8.41 4.31 -7.47
C ILE A 59 9.93 4.21 -7.43
N PRO A 60 10.57 3.93 -8.59
CA PRO A 60 12.01 3.82 -8.66
C PRO A 60 12.67 5.14 -8.28
N LYS A 61 13.88 5.06 -7.73
CA LYS A 61 14.73 6.24 -7.56
C LYS A 61 14.87 7.01 -8.88
N SER A 62 14.60 8.31 -8.83
CA SER A 62 14.88 9.19 -9.97
C SER A 62 16.39 9.36 -10.14
N LYS A 63 16.90 9.17 -11.36
CA LYS A 63 18.31 9.42 -11.70
C LYS A 63 18.71 10.89 -11.56
N VAL A 64 17.74 11.80 -11.50
CA VAL A 64 17.96 13.26 -11.50
C VAL A 64 18.13 13.81 -10.09
N ASN A 65 17.57 13.13 -9.07
CA ASN A 65 17.59 13.63 -7.69
C ASN A 65 18.43 12.70 -6.81
N LEU A 66 19.73 13.00 -6.72
CA LEU A 66 20.73 12.20 -6.00
C LEU A 66 20.43 12.03 -4.50
N GLN A 67 19.60 12.91 -3.91
CA GLN A 67 19.18 12.85 -2.50
C GLN A 67 18.06 11.83 -2.21
N ALA A 68 17.31 11.38 -3.21
CA ALA A 68 16.31 10.32 -3.01
C ALA A 68 17.05 8.97 -2.97
N GLU A 69 17.53 8.56 -1.80
CA GLU A 69 18.47 7.45 -1.71
C GLU A 69 17.88 6.08 -2.10
N GLN A 70 16.54 5.92 -2.08
CA GLN A 70 15.89 4.62 -2.21
C GLN A 70 14.60 4.66 -3.05
N ASN A 71 14.19 3.48 -3.55
CA ASN A 71 12.85 3.29 -4.09
C ASN A 71 11.80 3.64 -3.03
N SER A 72 10.69 4.25 -3.42
CA SER A 72 9.60 4.57 -2.50
C SER A 72 8.35 3.79 -2.86
N ILE A 73 7.48 3.57 -1.88
CA ILE A 73 6.16 2.96 -2.11
C ILE A 73 5.13 4.07 -2.02
N GLN A 74 4.27 4.17 -3.03
CA GLN A 74 3.24 5.19 -3.12
C GLN A 74 1.94 4.62 -3.70
N GLY A 75 0.83 5.29 -3.42
CA GLY A 75 -0.44 5.05 -4.07
C GLY A 75 -0.55 5.82 -5.38
N MET A 76 -0.90 5.11 -6.45
CA MET A 76 -1.13 5.66 -7.79
C MET A 76 -2.52 5.26 -8.29
N PRO A 77 -3.06 5.93 -9.32
CA PRO A 77 -4.20 5.38 -10.05
C PRO A 77 -3.93 3.94 -10.49
N CYS A 78 -4.91 3.06 -10.27
CA CYS A 78 -4.77 1.65 -10.60
C CYS A 78 -4.60 1.44 -12.10
N ASP A 79 -3.51 0.79 -12.48
CA ASP A 79 -3.22 0.39 -13.86
C ASP A 79 -2.76 -1.07 -13.85
N ALA A 80 -3.58 -1.95 -14.44
CA ALA A 80 -3.30 -3.37 -14.50
C ALA A 80 -2.12 -3.72 -15.41
N THR A 81 -1.65 -2.80 -16.24
CA THR A 81 -0.50 -2.97 -17.14
C THR A 81 0.80 -2.41 -16.55
N ASP A 82 0.73 -1.64 -15.46
CA ASP A 82 1.91 -1.07 -14.81
C ASP A 82 2.59 -2.12 -13.91
N GLU A 83 3.74 -2.61 -14.37
CA GLU A 83 4.56 -3.58 -13.65
C GLU A 83 4.98 -3.11 -12.25
N ARG A 84 5.05 -1.78 -12.02
CA ARG A 84 5.38 -1.23 -10.69
C ARG A 84 4.28 -1.48 -9.67
N GLN A 85 3.06 -1.79 -10.12
CA GLN A 85 1.90 -2.06 -9.29
C GLN A 85 1.69 -3.56 -9.02
N LYS A 86 2.59 -4.43 -9.50
CA LYS A 86 2.50 -5.89 -9.35
C LYS A 86 3.22 -6.36 -8.10
N TRP A 87 2.47 -7.02 -7.22
CA TRP A 87 2.93 -7.53 -5.94
C TRP A 87 2.70 -9.04 -5.83
N GLU A 88 3.69 -9.74 -5.29
CA GLU A 88 3.58 -11.14 -4.91
C GLU A 88 3.20 -11.25 -3.42
N ILE A 89 2.06 -11.88 -3.13
CA ILE A 89 1.58 -12.05 -1.75
C ILE A 89 1.96 -13.43 -1.25
N LYS A 90 2.96 -13.49 -0.38
CA LYS A 90 3.43 -14.73 0.26
C LYS A 90 2.74 -14.93 1.61
N LYS A 91 2.38 -16.18 1.92
CA LYS A 91 2.00 -16.55 3.29
C LYS A 91 3.27 -16.54 4.15
N ALA A 92 3.20 -15.94 5.34
CA ALA A 92 4.26 -16.10 6.32
C ALA A 92 4.25 -17.57 6.81
N SER A 93 5.42 -18.20 6.77
CA SER A 93 5.66 -19.59 7.19
C SER A 93 5.74 -19.71 8.71
#